data_AF-A0A8D8HB13-F1
#
_entry.id   AF-A0A8D8HB13-F1
#
_cell.length_a   1.000
_cell.length_b   1.000
_cell.length_c   1.000
_cell.angle_alpha   90.00
_cell.angle_beta   90.00
_cell.angle_gamma   90.00
#
_symmetry.space_group_name_H-M   'P 1'
#
loop_
_entity.id
_entity.type
_entity.pdbx_description
1 polymer ?
#
loop_
_entity_poly.entity_id
_entity_poly.type
_entity_poly.pdbx_seq_one_letter_code
_entity_poly.pdbx_strand_id
1 'polypeptide(L)'
;FGITHAWRTNSRFASRPDGGARFYRYDDGGPSPGYFREGFLSIQHFIFRAFLEAKKTVNKELPEVHVQRFPYPPFLEDSFPSSLTTFLPISVMLAFIYPCISIVKSVLFEKEKQIKEAMKIMGLSNWILWSSWFVKSLFFIVISVSLVVLFLNVPWYSTPDVSVLTHSDAGVIWLFFFIYGIAIITFSFMLSTLFSKANSGGAVAAVIWFIAFAPYAVMDQDYGSLSASDKLAASLLLNTAIGFGLRLIGVYEGTTQGMQWSTLFH
;
A
#
# COMPACT_ATOMS: atom_id res chain seq x y z
N PHE A 1 2.42 -31.45 -3.63
CA PHE A 1 2.57 -31.59 -2.18
C PHE A 1 3.84 -30.86 -1.75
N GLY A 2 3.76 -29.52 -1.64
CA GLY A 2 4.84 -28.71 -1.09
C GLY A 2 4.77 -28.73 0.43
N ILE A 3 5.92 -28.62 1.09
CA ILE A 3 6.07 -28.56 2.56
C ILE A 3 5.62 -27.18 3.08
N THR A 4 4.40 -26.75 2.74
CA THR A 4 3.82 -25.46 3.17
C THR A 4 2.94 -25.60 4.41
N HIS A 5 2.63 -26.84 4.83
CA HIS A 5 1.75 -27.19 5.94
C HIS A 5 2.53 -27.84 7.08
N ALA A 6 3.55 -27.16 7.63
CA ALA A 6 4.17 -27.57 8.88
C ALA A 6 3.49 -26.88 10.06
N TRP A 7 3.48 -27.52 11.23
CA TRP A 7 3.10 -26.91 12.50
C TRP A 7 3.99 -25.69 12.78
N ARG A 8 3.48 -24.47 12.55
CA ARG A 8 4.22 -23.20 12.69
C ARG A 8 4.42 -22.80 14.15
N THR A 9 5.02 -23.69 14.95
CA THR A 9 5.26 -23.48 16.40
C THR A 9 6.25 -22.35 16.69
N ASN A 10 7.01 -21.91 15.69
CA ASN A 10 7.92 -20.78 15.76
C ASN A 10 7.21 -19.41 15.68
N SER A 11 5.97 -19.34 15.19
CA SER A 11 5.21 -18.09 15.09
C SER A 11 4.09 -18.04 16.12
N ARG A 12 4.05 -16.97 16.92
CA ARG A 12 2.95 -16.73 17.86
C ARG A 12 1.73 -16.06 17.22
N PHE A 13 1.93 -15.38 16.09
CA PHE A 13 0.90 -14.61 15.40
C PHE A 13 0.81 -14.99 13.92
N ALA A 14 -0.34 -14.72 13.30
CA ALA A 14 -0.50 -14.90 11.87
C ALA A 14 0.29 -13.83 11.10
N SER A 15 0.81 -14.19 9.92
CA SER A 15 1.59 -13.28 9.07
C SER A 15 0.75 -12.19 8.41
N ARG A 16 -0.56 -12.40 8.28
CA ARG A 16 -1.50 -11.42 7.75
C ARG A 16 -2.67 -11.22 8.71
N PRO A 17 -2.95 -9.98 9.14
CA PRO A 17 -4.23 -9.66 9.74
C PRO A 17 -5.25 -9.61 8.60
N ASP A 18 -5.91 -10.74 8.36
CA ASP A 18 -7.10 -10.75 7.51
C ASP A 18 -8.17 -9.96 8.27
N GLY A 19 -8.76 -8.94 7.66
CA GLY A 19 -9.75 -8.07 8.29
C GLY A 19 -11.03 -8.83 8.66
N GLY A 20 -11.04 -9.48 9.83
CA GLY A 20 -12.17 -10.25 10.34
C GLY A 20 -11.76 -11.41 11.24
N ALA A 21 -12.75 -12.22 11.65
CA ALA A 21 -12.49 -13.41 12.44
C ALA A 21 -11.74 -14.46 11.59
N ARG A 22 -10.57 -14.90 12.08
CA ARG A 22 -9.78 -15.96 11.43
C ARG A 22 -10.64 -17.20 11.20
N PHE A 23 -10.84 -17.59 9.95
CA PHE A 23 -11.58 -18.80 9.57
C PHE A 23 -12.91 -18.94 10.33
N TYR A 24 -13.78 -17.93 10.24
CA TYR A 24 -15.06 -17.88 10.96
C TYR A 24 -16.00 -19.06 10.67
N ARG A 25 -15.87 -19.71 9.50
CA ARG A 25 -16.67 -20.88 9.11
C ARG A 25 -16.30 -22.17 9.85
N TYR A 26 -15.19 -22.18 10.57
CA TYR A 26 -14.62 -23.38 11.16
C TYR A 26 -14.39 -23.21 12.67
N ASP A 27 -15.06 -23.99 13.51
CA ASP A 27 -14.93 -23.88 14.96
C ASP A 27 -13.57 -24.35 15.51
N ASP A 28 -12.79 -25.07 14.69
CA ASP A 28 -11.52 -25.71 15.03
C ASP A 28 -10.27 -24.81 14.87
N GLY A 29 -10.46 -23.54 14.50
CA GLY A 29 -9.36 -22.58 14.25
C GLY A 29 -8.86 -22.57 12.80
N GLY A 30 -9.46 -23.38 11.92
CA GLY A 30 -9.30 -23.33 10.47
C GLY A 30 -8.13 -24.13 9.90
N PRO A 31 -7.97 -24.10 8.56
CA PRO A 31 -7.15 -25.07 7.82
C PRO A 31 -5.63 -24.87 7.89
N SER A 32 -5.10 -23.77 8.44
CA SER A 32 -3.64 -23.59 8.50
C SER A 32 -3.14 -22.67 9.62
N PRO A 33 -2.24 -23.14 10.51
CA PRO A 33 -1.98 -24.55 10.83
C PRO A 33 -3.17 -25.12 11.59
N GLY A 34 -3.76 -26.22 11.12
CA GLY A 34 -4.97 -26.79 11.72
C GLY A 34 -4.67 -27.63 12.96
N TYR A 35 -4.10 -27.03 14.01
CA TYR A 35 -3.56 -27.76 15.18
C TYR A 35 -4.54 -28.71 15.86
N PHE A 36 -5.83 -28.37 15.87
CA PHE A 36 -6.88 -29.25 16.40
C PHE A 36 -7.18 -30.40 15.43
N ARG A 37 -7.50 -30.08 14.17
CA ARG A 37 -7.84 -31.06 13.12
C ARG A 37 -6.70 -32.02 12.77
N GLU A 38 -5.46 -31.54 12.81
CA GLU A 38 -4.25 -32.32 12.55
C GLU A 38 -3.81 -33.15 13.78
N GLY A 39 -4.50 -33.01 14.93
CA GLY A 39 -4.25 -33.81 16.13
C GLY A 39 -3.04 -33.37 16.97
N PHE A 40 -2.35 -32.29 16.59
CA PHE A 40 -1.22 -31.75 17.36
C PHE A 40 -1.61 -31.40 18.80
N LEU A 41 -2.74 -30.70 18.99
CA LEU A 41 -3.22 -30.33 20.33
C LEU A 41 -3.53 -31.56 21.18
N SER A 42 -4.07 -32.61 20.56
CA SER A 42 -4.37 -33.88 21.24
C SER A 42 -3.09 -34.57 21.70
N ILE A 43 -2.09 -34.70 20.82
CA ILE A 43 -0.78 -35.30 21.16
C ILE A 43 -0.09 -34.47 22.25
N GLN A 44 -0.09 -33.14 22.11
CA GLN A 44 0.46 -32.23 23.10
C GLN A 44 -0.23 -32.44 24.46
N HIS A 45 -1.57 -32.50 24.49
CA HIS A 45 -2.34 -32.75 25.71
C HIS A 45 -1.95 -34.09 26.37
N PHE A 46 -1.88 -35.19 25.61
CA PHE A 46 -1.54 -36.50 26.16
C PHE A 46 -0.10 -36.57 26.69
N ILE A 47 0.87 -36.00 25.98
CA ILE A 47 2.27 -35.95 26.43
C ILE A 47 2.38 -35.14 27.72
N PHE A 48 1.77 -33.95 27.77
CA PHE A 48 1.79 -33.12 28.98
C PHE A 48 1.08 -33.80 30.14
N ARG A 49 -0.05 -34.48 29.88
CA ARG A 49 -0.77 -35.26 30.90
C ARG A 49 0.10 -36.39 31.46
N ALA A 50 0.72 -37.19 30.60
CA ALA A 50 1.62 -38.28 31.02
C ALA A 50 2.84 -37.75 31.80
N PHE A 51 3.41 -36.62 31.36
CA PHE A 51 4.52 -35.98 32.07
C PHE A 51 4.10 -35.46 33.46
N LEU A 52 2.92 -34.82 33.54
CA LEU A 52 2.36 -34.35 34.80
C LEU A 52 2.10 -35.51 35.75
N GLU A 53 1.53 -36.63 35.27
CA GLU A 53 1.33 -37.85 36.07
C GLU A 53 2.65 -38.40 36.61
N ALA A 54 3.71 -38.44 35.79
CA ALA A 54 5.02 -38.93 36.19
C ALA A 54 5.75 -38.03 37.22
N LYS A 55 5.51 -36.71 37.20
CA LYS A 55 6.17 -35.74 38.09
C LYS A 55 5.33 -35.35 39.31
N LYS A 56 4.12 -35.89 39.42
CA LYS A 56 3.17 -35.54 40.47
C LYS A 56 3.62 -36.02 41.84
N THR A 57 3.76 -35.09 42.79
CA THR A 57 4.10 -35.40 44.19
C THR A 57 2.85 -35.55 45.08
N VAL A 58 1.71 -35.01 44.63
CA VAL A 58 0.43 -34.98 45.38
C VAL A 58 -0.64 -35.75 44.60
N ASN A 59 -1.35 -36.66 45.24
CA ASN A 59 -2.28 -37.58 44.57
C ASN A 59 -3.66 -36.97 44.25
N LYS A 60 -3.70 -35.87 43.48
CA LYS A 60 -4.95 -35.14 43.12
C LYS A 60 -5.34 -35.33 41.66
N GLU A 61 -6.57 -35.66 41.30
CA GLU A 61 -6.94 -35.85 39.88
C GLU A 61 -6.57 -34.64 39.01
N LEU A 62 -6.05 -34.93 37.80
CA LEU A 62 -5.69 -33.86 36.85
C LEU A 62 -6.96 -33.19 36.32
N PRO A 63 -6.96 -31.85 36.19
CA PRO A 63 -8.11 -31.12 35.66
C PRO A 63 -8.34 -31.47 34.18
N GLU A 64 -9.61 -31.48 33.78
CA GLU A 64 -9.99 -31.62 32.37
C GLU A 64 -9.74 -30.30 31.63
N VAL A 65 -9.04 -30.37 30.50
CA VAL A 65 -8.65 -29.20 29.71
C VAL A 65 -9.46 -29.18 28.42
N HIS A 66 -10.28 -28.14 28.25
CA HIS A 66 -11.05 -27.89 27.04
C HIS A 66 -10.42 -26.76 26.23
N VAL A 67 -10.52 -26.85 24.91
CA VAL A 67 -10.09 -25.80 23.99
C VAL A 67 -11.32 -25.05 23.51
N GLN A 68 -11.32 -23.73 23.66
CA GLN A 68 -12.36 -22.86 23.14
C GLN A 68 -11.74 -21.67 22.44
N ARG A 69 -12.34 -21.26 21.32
CA ARG A 69 -11.94 -20.04 20.61
C ARG A 69 -12.34 -18.83 21.44
N PHE A 70 -11.48 -17.81 21.45
CA PHE A 70 -11.88 -16.51 21.98
C PHE A 70 -13.04 -15.96 21.14
N PRO A 71 -14.08 -15.39 21.80
CA PRO A 71 -15.15 -14.73 21.08
C PRO A 71 -14.58 -13.57 20.28
N TYR A 72 -14.95 -13.48 19.01
CA TYR A 72 -14.57 -12.37 18.14
C TYR A 72 -15.73 -11.37 18.07
N PRO A 73 -15.47 -10.05 18.07
CA PRO A 73 -16.53 -9.05 17.92
C PRO A 73 -17.31 -9.24 16.61
N PRO A 74 -18.53 -8.69 16.50
CA PRO A 74 -19.27 -8.72 15.24
C PRO A 74 -18.42 -8.05 14.14
N PHE A 75 -18.30 -8.72 12.99
CA PHE A 75 -17.54 -8.25 11.83
C PHE A 75 -18.37 -8.41 10.57
N LEU A 76 -18.15 -7.52 9.60
CA LEU A 76 -18.70 -7.65 8.25
C LEU A 76 -17.64 -8.35 7.39
N GLU A 77 -18.03 -9.43 6.72
CA GLU A 77 -17.16 -10.06 5.73
C GLU A 77 -17.24 -9.26 4.43
N ASP A 78 -16.26 -8.39 4.21
CA ASP A 78 -16.09 -7.70 2.93
C ASP A 78 -14.69 -7.95 2.37
N SER A 79 -14.65 -8.46 1.14
CA SER A 79 -13.42 -8.70 0.38
C SER A 79 -12.92 -7.45 -0.34
N PHE A 80 -13.75 -6.40 -0.40
CA PHE A 80 -13.45 -5.17 -1.11
C PHE A 80 -12.24 -4.43 -0.52
N PRO A 81 -12.13 -4.18 0.81
CA PRO A 81 -10.97 -3.48 1.36
C PRO A 81 -9.64 -4.19 1.11
N SER A 82 -9.61 -5.53 1.17
CA SER A 82 -8.41 -6.31 0.84
C SER A 82 -8.04 -6.25 -0.64
N SER A 83 -9.05 -6.17 -1.51
CA SER A 83 -8.83 -5.98 -2.94
C SER A 83 -8.34 -4.56 -3.22
N LEU A 84 -8.94 -3.57 -2.56
CA LEU A 84 -8.58 -2.16 -2.62
C LEU A 84 -7.11 -1.94 -2.24
N THR A 85 -6.63 -2.51 -1.13
CA THR A 85 -5.23 -2.38 -0.70
C THR A 85 -4.23 -2.90 -1.74
N THR A 86 -4.64 -3.89 -2.54
CA THR A 86 -3.78 -4.51 -3.56
C THR A 86 -3.84 -3.76 -4.89
N PHE A 87 -5.04 -3.39 -5.35
CA PHE A 87 -5.25 -2.81 -6.68
C PHE A 87 -5.08 -1.30 -6.73
N LEU A 88 -5.38 -0.58 -5.65
CA LEU A 88 -5.36 0.88 -5.63
C LEU A 88 -3.94 1.47 -5.82
N PRO A 89 -2.87 0.90 -5.22
CA PRO A 89 -1.49 1.30 -5.55
C PRO A 89 -1.13 1.12 -7.02
N ILE A 90 -1.52 -0.01 -7.62
CA ILE A 90 -1.20 -0.35 -9.01
C ILE A 90 -1.96 0.57 -9.97
N SER A 91 -3.25 0.83 -9.69
CA SER A 91 -4.07 1.71 -10.53
C SER A 91 -3.56 3.15 -10.54
N VAL A 92 -3.15 3.68 -9.38
CA VAL A 92 -2.55 5.02 -9.28
C VAL A 92 -1.21 5.07 -10.01
N MET A 93 -0.35 4.08 -9.83
CA MET A 93 0.92 4.00 -10.56
C MET A 93 0.70 4.05 -12.08
N LEU A 94 -0.28 3.29 -12.60
CA LEU A 94 -0.61 3.28 -14.02
C LEU A 94 -1.27 4.59 -14.49
N ALA A 95 -2.11 5.22 -13.67
CA ALA A 95 -2.78 6.47 -14.04
C ALA A 95 -1.78 7.64 -14.22
N PHE A 96 -0.76 7.72 -13.36
CA PHE A 96 0.18 8.84 -13.35
C PHE A 96 1.44 8.64 -14.22
N ILE A 97 1.60 7.48 -14.88
CA ILE A 97 2.70 7.27 -15.82
C ILE A 97 2.65 8.25 -17.00
N TYR A 98 1.46 8.51 -17.56
CA TYR A 98 1.30 9.37 -18.71
C TYR A 98 1.64 10.84 -18.38
N PRO A 99 1.13 11.44 -17.29
CA PRO A 99 1.58 12.75 -16.83
C PRO A 99 3.10 12.86 -16.68
N CYS A 100 3.75 11.87 -16.05
CA CYS A 100 5.21 11.86 -15.89
C CYS A 100 5.94 11.87 -17.25
N ILE A 101 5.58 10.95 -18.16
CA ILE A 101 6.21 10.86 -19.48
C ILE A 101 5.96 12.15 -20.26
N SER A 102 4.75 12.70 -20.21
CA SER A 102 4.37 13.92 -20.92
C SER A 102 5.20 15.13 -20.48
N ILE A 103 5.40 15.31 -19.18
CA ILE A 103 6.24 16.40 -18.64
C ILE A 103 7.69 16.23 -19.12
N VAL A 104 8.27 15.02 -18.95
CA VAL A 104 9.65 14.74 -19.38
C VAL A 104 9.81 15.00 -20.89
N LYS A 105 8.92 14.44 -21.72
CA LYS A 105 8.99 14.62 -23.18
C LYS A 105 8.87 16.08 -23.58
N SER A 106 7.98 16.84 -22.95
CA SER A 106 7.74 18.24 -23.28
C SER A 106 8.99 19.10 -23.00
N VAL A 107 9.61 18.91 -21.85
CA VAL A 107 10.86 19.62 -21.48
C VAL A 107 12.01 19.20 -22.40
N LEU A 108 12.14 17.90 -22.70
CA LEU A 108 13.17 17.41 -23.61
C LEU A 108 12.96 17.85 -25.05
N PHE A 109 11.72 17.99 -25.50
CA PHE A 109 11.41 18.49 -26.84
C PHE A 109 11.82 19.95 -27.00
N GLU A 110 11.60 20.77 -25.98
CA GLU A 110 12.07 22.15 -25.95
C GLU A 110 13.61 22.22 -25.94
N LYS A 111 14.25 21.33 -25.17
CA LYS A 111 15.72 21.19 -25.10
C LYS A 111 16.30 20.76 -26.45
N GLU A 112 15.69 19.78 -27.11
CA GLU A 112 16.11 19.21 -28.40
C GLU A 112 16.03 20.26 -29.52
N LYS A 113 14.98 21.08 -29.52
CA LYS A 113 14.79 22.19 -30.48
C LYS A 113 15.56 23.46 -30.11
N GLN A 114 16.31 23.45 -29.00
CA GLN A 114 17.06 24.61 -28.48
C GLN A 114 16.20 25.87 -28.28
N ILE A 115 14.88 25.72 -28.10
CA ILE A 115 13.97 26.86 -27.91
C ILE A 115 14.30 27.55 -26.59
N LYS A 116 14.70 26.77 -25.57
CA LYS A 116 15.17 27.28 -24.28
C LYS A 116 16.32 28.28 -24.42
N GLU A 117 17.30 27.99 -25.29
CA GLU A 117 18.46 28.86 -25.49
C GLU A 117 18.07 30.10 -26.32
N ALA A 118 17.19 29.94 -27.31
CA ALA A 118 16.63 31.07 -28.05
C ALA A 118 15.88 32.05 -27.14
N MET A 119 15.09 31.56 -26.17
CA MET A 119 14.40 32.41 -25.19
C MET A 119 15.37 33.14 -24.24
N LYS A 120 16.49 32.50 -23.86
CA LYS A 120 17.52 33.17 -23.05
C LYS A 120 18.18 34.33 -23.81
N ILE A 121 18.40 34.18 -25.12
CA ILE A 121 18.92 35.26 -25.98
C ILE A 121 17.93 36.43 -26.04
N MET A 122 16.62 36.17 -26.00
CA MET A 122 15.57 37.19 -25.93
C MET A 122 15.47 37.87 -24.53
N GLY A 123 16.34 37.51 -23.57
CA GLY A 123 16.42 38.13 -22.26
C GLY A 123 15.64 37.43 -21.15
N LEU A 124 15.06 36.24 -21.39
CA LEU A 124 14.41 35.48 -20.33
C LEU A 124 15.44 34.81 -19.40
N SER A 125 15.22 34.94 -18.09
CA SER A 125 16.04 34.26 -17.09
C SER A 125 15.67 32.77 -16.99
N ASN A 126 16.66 31.93 -16.67
CA ASN A 126 16.46 30.47 -16.57
C ASN A 126 15.46 30.09 -15.47
N TRP A 127 15.37 30.85 -14.38
CA TRP A 127 14.41 30.61 -13.29
C TRP A 127 12.97 30.75 -13.77
N ILE A 128 12.67 31.77 -14.59
CA ILE A 128 11.32 31.98 -15.14
C ILE A 128 10.89 30.78 -16.00
N LEU A 129 11.81 30.22 -16.78
CA LEU A 129 11.53 29.06 -17.63
C LEU A 129 11.21 27.80 -16.80
N TRP A 130 11.94 27.54 -15.72
CA TRP A 130 11.62 26.41 -14.83
C TRP A 130 10.33 26.64 -14.06
N SER A 131 10.08 27.87 -13.59
CA SER A 131 8.85 28.23 -12.91
C SER A 131 7.62 28.12 -13.81
N SER A 132 7.71 28.50 -15.10
CA SER A 132 6.59 28.36 -16.03
C SER A 132 6.24 26.90 -16.29
N TRP A 133 7.25 26.03 -16.47
CA TRP A 133 7.05 24.58 -16.55
C TRP A 133 6.42 24.01 -15.28
N PHE A 134 6.88 24.47 -14.11
CA PHE A 134 6.34 24.03 -12.83
C PHE A 134 4.87 24.41 -12.68
N VAL A 135 4.52 25.69 -12.89
CA VAL A 135 3.15 26.19 -12.76
C VAL A 135 2.21 25.51 -13.77
N LYS A 136 2.64 25.35 -15.02
CA LYS A 136 1.88 24.64 -16.05
C LYS A 136 1.59 23.18 -15.63
N SER A 137 2.61 22.48 -15.15
CA SER A 137 2.49 21.09 -14.73
C SER A 137 1.63 20.96 -13.46
N LEU A 138 1.79 21.89 -12.52
CA LEU A 138 1.03 21.95 -11.27
C LEU A 138 -0.46 22.13 -11.56
N PHE A 139 -0.83 23.06 -12.44
CA PHE A 139 -2.21 23.28 -12.83
C PHE A 139 -2.86 22.00 -13.41
N PHE A 140 -2.16 21.31 -14.31
CA PHE A 140 -2.64 20.06 -14.89
C PHE A 140 -2.79 18.94 -13.85
N ILE A 141 -1.83 18.82 -12.93
CA ILE A 141 -1.88 17.83 -11.85
C ILE A 141 -2.98 18.13 -10.85
N VAL A 142 -3.21 19.38 -10.46
CA VAL A 142 -4.30 19.76 -9.54
C VAL A 142 -5.65 19.34 -10.10
N ILE A 143 -5.90 19.58 -11.40
CA ILE A 143 -7.13 19.13 -12.05
C ILE A 143 -7.22 17.60 -12.03
N SER A 144 -6.14 16.92 -12.40
CA SER A 144 -6.09 15.45 -12.44
C SER A 144 -6.35 14.82 -11.06
N VAL A 145 -5.70 15.33 -10.02
CA VAL A 145 -5.86 14.88 -8.63
C VAL A 145 -7.28 15.14 -8.12
N SER A 146 -7.84 16.31 -8.41
CA SER A 146 -9.21 16.64 -8.01
C SER A 146 -10.23 15.69 -8.65
N LEU A 147 -10.02 15.32 -9.92
CA LEU A 147 -10.83 14.31 -10.58
C LEU A 147 -10.67 12.93 -9.94
N VAL A 148 -9.44 12.49 -9.65
CA VAL A 148 -9.18 11.20 -8.98
C VAL A 148 -9.89 11.13 -7.62
N VAL A 149 -9.79 12.20 -6.81
CA VAL A 149 -10.43 12.26 -5.49
C VAL A 149 -11.96 12.23 -5.63
N LEU A 150 -12.51 12.95 -6.61
CA LEU A 150 -13.94 12.93 -6.92
C LEU A 150 -14.37 11.51 -7.30
N PHE A 151 -13.64 10.82 -8.17
CA PHE A 151 -13.92 9.43 -8.54
C PHE A 151 -13.89 8.47 -7.35
N LEU A 152 -12.96 8.66 -6.41
CA LEU A 152 -12.82 7.77 -5.24
C LEU A 152 -13.85 8.04 -4.13
N ASN A 153 -14.23 9.31 -3.91
CA ASN A 153 -15.08 9.69 -2.77
C ASN A 153 -16.56 9.84 -3.12
N VAL A 154 -16.90 10.15 -4.38
CA VAL A 154 -18.30 10.32 -4.78
C VAL A 154 -18.97 8.95 -4.95
N PRO A 155 -20.17 8.73 -4.41
CA PRO A 155 -20.95 7.52 -4.68
C PRO A 155 -21.49 7.57 -6.12
N TRP A 156 -21.01 6.67 -6.97
CA TRP A 156 -21.43 6.58 -8.38
C TRP A 156 -22.61 5.63 -8.60
N TYR A 157 -22.93 4.79 -7.62
CA TYR A 157 -23.94 3.75 -7.71
C TYR A 157 -25.22 4.14 -6.96
N SER A 158 -26.36 3.59 -7.39
CA SER A 158 -27.68 3.85 -6.80
C SER A 158 -27.85 3.37 -5.36
N THR A 159 -26.85 2.71 -4.77
CA THR A 159 -26.80 2.42 -3.33
C THR A 159 -26.41 3.69 -2.58
N PRO A 160 -27.28 4.28 -1.76
CA PRO A 160 -26.93 5.45 -0.97
C PRO A 160 -25.76 5.11 -0.03
N ASP A 161 -24.82 6.04 0.09
CA ASP A 161 -23.73 6.05 1.07
C ASP A 161 -22.57 5.05 0.89
N VAL A 162 -22.37 4.46 -0.30
CA VAL A 162 -21.18 3.62 -0.58
C VAL A 162 -20.32 4.26 -1.67
N SER A 163 -19.13 4.72 -1.29
CA SER A 163 -18.07 5.16 -2.19
C SER A 163 -16.84 4.25 -2.07
N VAL A 164 -15.87 4.38 -2.97
CA VAL A 164 -14.64 3.56 -2.94
C VAL A 164 -13.85 3.80 -1.65
N LEU A 165 -13.91 5.02 -1.13
CA LEU A 165 -13.40 5.44 0.18
C LEU A 165 -14.55 6.11 0.94
N THR A 166 -15.35 5.29 1.63
CA THR A 166 -16.58 5.72 2.32
C THR A 166 -16.29 6.44 3.63
N HIS A 167 -15.28 5.98 4.37
CA HIS A 167 -14.96 6.48 5.72
C HIS A 167 -13.87 7.55 5.74
N SER A 168 -13.10 7.67 4.66
CA SER A 168 -11.95 8.57 4.58
C SER A 168 -12.36 10.01 4.20
N ASP A 169 -11.69 11.00 4.79
CA ASP A 169 -11.94 12.42 4.48
C ASP A 169 -11.36 12.78 3.10
N ALA A 170 -12.20 13.33 2.23
CA ALA A 170 -11.80 13.71 0.87
C ALA A 170 -10.69 14.77 0.86
N GLY A 171 -10.64 15.66 1.85
CA GLY A 171 -9.60 16.69 1.97
C GLY A 171 -8.23 16.09 2.29
N VAL A 172 -8.17 15.10 3.18
CA VAL A 172 -6.93 14.37 3.49
C VAL A 172 -6.41 13.64 2.24
N ILE A 173 -7.29 12.91 1.56
CA ILE A 173 -6.93 12.17 0.34
C ILE A 173 -6.44 13.14 -0.74
N TRP A 174 -7.12 14.26 -0.92
CA TRP A 174 -6.71 15.29 -1.89
C TRP A 174 -5.33 15.86 -1.57
N LEU A 175 -5.06 16.21 -0.30
CA LEU A 175 -3.75 16.70 0.11
C LEU A 175 -2.65 15.66 -0.14
N PHE A 176 -2.92 14.39 0.16
CA PHE A 176 -1.99 13.29 -0.06
C PHE A 176 -1.61 13.14 -1.54
N PHE A 177 -2.61 13.11 -2.44
CA PHE A 177 -2.36 13.07 -3.88
C PHE A 177 -1.74 14.37 -4.43
N PHE A 178 -2.04 15.52 -3.83
CA PHE A 178 -1.44 16.79 -4.22
C PHE A 178 0.06 16.82 -3.94
N ILE A 179 0.49 16.36 -2.76
CA ILE A 179 1.91 16.23 -2.41
C ILE A 179 2.60 15.23 -3.35
N TYR A 180 1.96 14.11 -3.64
CA TYR A 180 2.44 13.15 -4.63
C TYR A 180 2.59 13.78 -6.03
N GLY A 181 1.63 14.62 -6.43
CA GLY A 181 1.67 15.40 -7.66
C GLY A 181 2.89 16.32 -7.75
N ILE A 182 3.22 17.03 -6.67
CA ILE A 182 4.45 17.85 -6.60
C ILE A 182 5.70 16.96 -6.77
N ALA A 183 5.73 15.79 -6.13
CA ALA A 183 6.82 14.83 -6.25
C ALA A 183 6.99 14.31 -7.70
N ILE A 184 5.89 14.08 -8.43
CA ILE A 184 5.95 13.70 -9.84
C ILE A 184 6.62 14.79 -10.68
N ILE A 185 6.28 16.06 -10.45
CA ILE A 185 6.82 17.19 -11.23
C ILE A 185 8.32 17.31 -10.99
N THR A 186 8.75 17.30 -9.72
CA THR A 186 10.18 17.44 -9.37
C THR A 186 10.99 16.24 -9.87
N PHE A 187 10.44 15.03 -9.76
CA PHE A 187 11.05 13.83 -10.33
C PHE A 187 11.15 13.88 -11.86
N SER A 188 10.11 14.35 -12.54
CA SER A 188 10.11 14.51 -14.00
C SER A 188 11.15 15.54 -14.44
N PHE A 189 11.32 16.63 -13.69
CA PHE A 189 12.37 17.61 -13.97
C PHE A 189 13.75 17.02 -13.76
N MET A 190 13.99 16.28 -12.67
CA MET A 190 15.24 15.55 -12.45
C MET A 190 15.55 14.65 -13.65
N LEU A 191 14.59 13.82 -14.09
CA LEU A 191 14.78 12.93 -15.25
C LEU A 191 15.05 13.71 -16.54
N SER A 192 14.38 14.83 -16.76
CA SER A 192 14.58 15.66 -17.98
C SER A 192 16.01 16.21 -18.09
N THR A 193 16.73 16.38 -16.98
CA THR A 193 18.12 16.87 -17.02
C THR A 193 19.11 15.83 -17.55
N LEU A 194 18.82 14.54 -17.34
CA LEU A 194 19.71 13.41 -17.69
C LEU A 194 19.73 13.08 -19.19
N PHE A 195 18.70 13.50 -19.93
CA PHE A 195 18.52 13.16 -21.35
C PHE A 195 18.54 14.40 -22.25
N SER A 196 18.83 14.20 -23.53
CA SER A 196 18.87 15.28 -24.54
C SER A 196 17.90 15.08 -25.72
N LYS A 197 17.36 13.87 -25.90
CA LYS A 197 16.41 13.53 -26.99
C LYS A 197 15.04 13.19 -26.41
N ALA A 198 13.97 13.76 -26.94
CA ALA A 198 12.62 13.63 -26.37
C ALA A 198 12.06 12.20 -26.42
N ASN A 199 12.18 11.52 -27.56
CA ASN A 199 11.65 10.15 -27.70
C ASN A 199 12.41 9.14 -26.83
N SER A 200 13.75 9.22 -26.81
CA SER A 200 14.57 8.33 -25.98
C SER A 200 14.37 8.61 -24.49
N GLY A 201 14.39 9.88 -24.06
CA GLY A 201 14.19 10.22 -22.66
C GLY A 201 12.79 9.90 -22.14
N GLY A 202 11.76 10.04 -22.99
CA GLY A 202 10.40 9.60 -22.62
C GLY A 202 10.29 8.08 -22.42
N ALA A 203 10.93 7.28 -23.28
CA ALA A 203 10.95 5.82 -23.14
C ALA A 203 11.71 5.38 -21.87
N VAL A 204 12.87 5.98 -21.61
CA VAL A 204 13.66 5.66 -20.41
C VAL A 204 12.95 6.12 -19.13
N ALA A 205 12.28 7.28 -19.16
CA ALA A 205 11.47 7.74 -18.03
C ALA A 205 10.34 6.75 -17.68
N ALA A 206 9.69 6.14 -18.68
CA ALA A 206 8.70 5.10 -18.46
C ALA A 206 9.31 3.87 -17.76
N VAL A 207 10.49 3.43 -18.19
CA VAL A 207 11.21 2.30 -17.56
C VAL A 207 11.57 2.63 -16.11
N ILE A 208 12.14 3.82 -15.86
CA ILE A 208 12.49 4.26 -14.51
C ILE A 208 11.24 4.36 -13.63
N TRP A 209 10.09 4.78 -14.16
CA TRP A 209 8.83 4.83 -13.45
C TRP A 209 8.40 3.46 -12.91
N PHE A 210 8.50 2.40 -13.73
CA PHE A 210 8.24 1.03 -13.29
C PHE A 210 9.27 0.51 -12.30
N ILE A 211 10.57 0.80 -12.51
CA ILE A 211 11.63 0.43 -11.57
C ILE A 211 11.40 1.08 -10.20
N ALA A 212 10.94 2.33 -10.16
CA ALA A 212 10.63 3.04 -8.93
C ALA A 212 9.46 2.42 -8.14
N PHE A 213 8.63 1.58 -8.77
CA PHE A 213 7.53 0.83 -8.15
C PHE A 213 7.94 -0.58 -7.71
N ALA A 214 9.00 -1.15 -8.29
CA ALA A 214 9.41 -2.53 -8.01
C ALA A 214 9.70 -2.82 -6.52
N PRO A 215 10.33 -1.93 -5.73
CA PRO A 215 10.55 -2.17 -4.30
C PRO A 215 9.24 -2.36 -3.53
N TYR A 216 8.21 -1.56 -3.83
CA TYR A 216 6.89 -1.75 -3.23
C TYR A 216 6.31 -3.14 -3.52
N ALA A 217 6.38 -3.60 -4.77
CA ALA A 217 5.84 -4.91 -5.16
C ALA A 217 6.50 -6.09 -4.42
N VAL A 218 7.78 -5.95 -4.05
CA VAL A 218 8.50 -6.96 -3.26
C VAL A 218 8.21 -6.81 -1.77
N MET A 219 8.25 -5.58 -1.26
CA MET A 219 8.14 -5.27 0.17
C MET A 219 6.72 -5.43 0.72
N ASP A 220 5.68 -5.37 -0.12
CA ASP A 220 4.30 -5.57 0.32
C ASP A 220 4.05 -7.00 0.87
N GLN A 221 4.75 -8.02 0.34
CA GLN A 221 4.63 -9.40 0.79
C GLN A 221 5.03 -9.58 2.27
N ASP A 222 6.07 -8.85 2.69
CA ASP A 222 6.72 -8.94 4.00
C ASP A 222 6.55 -7.66 4.84
N TYR A 223 5.53 -6.85 4.56
CA TYR A 223 5.36 -5.53 5.18
C TYR A 223 5.42 -5.51 6.72
N GLY A 224 5.01 -6.62 7.35
CA GLY A 224 5.01 -6.78 8.81
C GLY A 224 6.38 -7.04 9.45
N SER A 225 7.36 -7.54 8.70
CA SER A 225 8.71 -7.82 9.21
C SER A 225 9.72 -6.69 8.92
N LEU A 226 9.36 -5.75 8.04
CA LEU A 226 10.22 -4.64 7.64
C LEU A 226 10.37 -3.60 8.76
N SER A 227 11.62 -3.18 8.98
CA SER A 227 11.92 -2.11 9.93
C SER A 227 11.41 -0.76 9.43
N ALA A 228 11.21 0.21 10.33
CA ALA A 228 10.80 1.55 9.96
C ALA A 228 11.83 2.24 9.03
N SER A 229 13.12 1.99 9.25
CA SER A 229 14.20 2.48 8.40
C SER A 229 14.14 1.93 6.98
N ASP A 230 13.79 0.64 6.80
CA ASP A 230 13.68 0.04 5.47
C ASP A 230 12.52 0.64 4.69
N LYS A 231 11.39 0.89 5.38
CA LYS A 231 10.22 1.57 4.80
C LYS A 231 10.56 2.99 4.36
N LEU A 232 11.28 3.74 5.20
CA LEU A 232 11.72 5.10 4.88
C LEU A 232 12.73 5.12 3.72
N ALA A 233 13.71 4.22 3.71
CA ALA A 233 14.68 4.12 2.63
C ALA A 233 14.01 3.81 1.29
N ALA A 234 13.07 2.85 1.29
CA ALA A 234 12.30 2.50 0.10
C ALA A 234 11.37 3.64 -0.36
N SER A 235 10.85 4.44 0.57
CA SER A 235 10.01 5.61 0.26
C SER A 235 10.74 6.78 -0.40
N LEU A 236 12.08 6.74 -0.54
CA LEU A 236 12.80 7.72 -1.35
C LEU A 236 12.37 7.69 -2.83
N LEU A 237 11.90 6.53 -3.31
CA LEU A 237 11.29 6.39 -4.62
C LEU A 237 9.80 6.75 -4.51
N LEU A 238 9.38 7.79 -5.25
CA LEU A 238 8.01 8.32 -5.18
C LEU A 238 6.93 7.24 -5.40
N ASN A 239 7.17 6.30 -6.32
CA ASN A 239 6.21 5.23 -6.63
C ASN A 239 6.15 4.16 -5.54
N THR A 240 7.21 4.00 -4.75
CA THR A 240 7.20 3.12 -3.58
C THR A 240 6.53 3.81 -2.39
N ALA A 241 6.77 5.12 -2.19
CA ALA A 241 6.12 5.91 -1.16
C ALA A 241 4.59 5.93 -1.31
N ILE A 242 4.10 6.23 -2.52
CA ILE A 242 2.66 6.25 -2.80
C ILE A 242 2.03 4.87 -2.60
N GLY A 243 2.74 3.79 -2.95
CA GLY A 243 2.26 2.42 -2.74
C GLY A 243 2.02 2.12 -1.26
N PHE A 244 2.99 2.44 -0.39
CA PHE A 244 2.82 2.25 1.06
C PHE A 244 1.70 3.12 1.64
N GLY A 245 1.57 4.37 1.21
CA GLY A 245 0.51 5.26 1.69
C GLY A 245 -0.88 4.80 1.25
N LEU A 246 -1.05 4.38 0.00
CA LEU A 246 -2.33 3.87 -0.50
C LEU A 246 -2.74 2.54 0.14
N ARG A 247 -1.78 1.67 0.41
CA ARG A 247 -2.00 0.47 1.23
C ARG A 247 -2.50 0.82 2.61
N LEU A 248 -1.88 1.80 3.27
CA LEU A 248 -2.28 2.27 4.59
C LEU A 248 -3.72 2.82 4.57
N ILE A 249 -4.05 3.65 3.56
CA ILE A 249 -5.41 4.16 3.34
C ILE A 249 -6.41 3.00 3.22
N GLY A 250 -6.11 1.99 2.41
CA GLY A 250 -7.00 0.84 2.26
C GLY A 250 -7.16 0.00 3.53
N VAL A 251 -6.13 -0.09 4.38
CA VAL A 251 -6.23 -0.74 5.69
C VAL A 251 -7.13 0.07 6.64
N TYR A 252 -6.98 1.40 6.69
CA TYR A 252 -7.82 2.28 7.50
C TYR A 252 -9.29 2.29 7.04
N GLU A 253 -9.51 2.17 5.74
CA GLU A 253 -10.84 2.00 5.17
C GLU A 253 -11.45 0.66 5.60
N GLY A 254 -10.66 -0.42 5.56
CA GLY A 254 -11.09 -1.75 6.02
C GLY A 254 -11.36 -1.86 7.52
N THR A 255 -10.77 -0.99 8.36
CA THR A 255 -11.08 -0.92 9.79
C THR A 255 -12.25 0.02 10.11
N THR A 256 -12.94 0.58 9.11
CA THR A 256 -14.07 1.51 9.22
C THR A 256 -13.75 2.85 9.91
N GLN A 257 -12.49 3.10 10.29
CA GLN A 257 -12.07 4.40 10.81
C GLN A 257 -11.89 5.43 9.69
N GLY A 258 -11.44 4.96 8.52
CA GLY A 258 -11.05 5.81 7.40
C GLY A 258 -9.83 6.68 7.72
N MET A 259 -9.28 7.33 6.70
CA MET A 259 -8.20 8.29 6.90
C MET A 259 -8.78 9.66 7.29
N GLN A 260 -8.58 10.09 8.52
CA GLN A 260 -9.02 11.39 9.05
C GLN A 260 -7.81 12.30 9.37
N TRP A 261 -8.07 13.59 9.53
CA TRP A 261 -7.04 14.56 9.94
C TRP A 261 -6.43 14.24 11.31
N SER A 262 -7.22 13.65 12.21
CA SER A 262 -6.79 13.22 13.55
C SER A 262 -5.87 12.00 13.53
N THR A 263 -6.02 11.11 12.55
CA THR A 263 -5.28 9.84 12.44
C THR A 263 -4.00 9.96 11.61
N LEU A 264 -3.75 11.11 10.98
CA LEU A 264 -2.66 11.29 10.01
C LEU A 264 -1.26 11.21 10.62
N PHE A 265 -1.12 11.58 11.90
CA PHE A 265 0.17 11.64 12.61
C PHE A 265 0.32 10.57 13.71
N HIS A 266 -0.59 9.59 13.75
CA HIS A 266 -0.74 8.67 14.86
C HIS A 266 -0.10 7.30 14.64
#